data_AF-A0A947THF6-F1
#
_entry.id   AF-A0A947THF6-F1
#
_cell.length_a   1.000
_cell.length_b   1.000
_cell.length_c   1.000
_cell.angle_alpha   90.00
_cell.angle_beta   90.00
_cell.angle_gamma   90.00
#
_symmetry.space_group_name_H-M   'P 1'
#
loop_
_entity.id
_entity.type
_entity.pdbx_description
1 polymer ?
#
loop_
_entity_poly.entity_id
_entity_poly.type
_entity_poly.pdbx_seq_one_letter_code
_entity_poly.pdbx_strand_id
1 'polypeptide(L)'
;MTTKPILAAALAGATLLTGACASTGSGERDTAYVARDVESLYTVAKQRLDRNQPTLAAALFDEVERQHPYSPWARRAQLMSAFSYYAGADYNKAIQSAQRFL
;
A
#
# COMPACT_ATOMS: atom_id res chain seq x y z
N MET A 1 30.61 -28.66 -51.19
CA MET A 1 29.84 -29.84 -50.74
C MET A 1 29.80 -29.79 -49.22
N THR A 2 28.79 -29.12 -48.62
CA THR A 2 27.61 -29.76 -47.96
C THR A 2 28.06 -30.76 -46.88
N THR A 3 27.77 -30.63 -45.57
CA THR A 3 26.48 -30.27 -44.95
C THR A 3 26.61 -30.07 -43.42
N LYS A 4 26.00 -28.98 -42.93
CA LYS A 4 25.30 -28.71 -41.64
C LYS A 4 25.88 -29.14 -40.27
N PRO A 5 26.15 -28.15 -39.38
CA PRO A 5 26.36 -28.31 -37.94
C PRO A 5 25.03 -28.22 -37.18
N ILE A 6 24.68 -29.23 -36.39
CA ILE A 6 23.48 -29.20 -35.54
C ILE A 6 23.78 -29.94 -34.23
N LEU A 7 23.73 -29.15 -33.16
CA LEU A 7 23.25 -29.46 -31.81
C LEU A 7 23.80 -30.73 -31.14
N ALA A 8 24.57 -30.52 -30.08
CA ALA A 8 23.99 -30.46 -28.72
C ALA A 8 25.11 -30.52 -27.69
N ALA A 9 24.82 -29.97 -26.50
CA ALA A 9 25.57 -30.19 -25.26
C ALA A 9 26.93 -29.48 -25.14
N ALA A 10 26.89 -28.19 -24.84
CA ALA A 10 27.75 -27.61 -23.80
C ALA A 10 27.29 -26.19 -23.40
N LEU A 11 25.99 -25.96 -23.23
CA LEU A 11 25.50 -24.83 -22.42
C LEU A 11 25.55 -25.25 -20.96
N ALA A 12 26.75 -25.31 -20.40
CA ALA A 12 27.02 -25.46 -18.98
C ALA A 12 27.87 -24.27 -18.51
N GLY A 13 27.41 -23.06 -18.85
CA GLY A 13 27.92 -21.81 -18.30
C GLY A 13 27.08 -21.47 -17.09
N ALA A 14 27.56 -21.89 -15.92
CA ALA A 14 26.95 -21.69 -14.62
C ALA A 14 26.56 -20.21 -14.39
N THR A 15 25.26 -19.93 -14.44
CA THR A 15 24.67 -18.72 -13.87
C THR A 15 24.84 -18.81 -12.37
N LEU A 16 25.93 -18.20 -11.90
CA LEU A 16 26.20 -17.95 -10.49
C LEU A 16 25.01 -17.22 -9.87
N LEU A 17 24.31 -17.99 -9.05
CA LEU A 17 23.42 -17.59 -7.98
C LEU A 17 24.07 -16.46 -7.16
N THR A 18 23.76 -15.20 -7.48
CA THR A 18 23.82 -14.12 -6.51
C THR A 18 22.40 -13.80 -6.09
N GLY A 19 21.96 -14.51 -5.05
CA GLY A 19 20.84 -14.07 -4.23
C GLY A 19 21.18 -12.70 -3.64
N ALA A 20 20.33 -11.72 -3.92
CA ALA A 20 20.21 -10.53 -3.12
C ALA A 20 18.78 -10.51 -2.60
N CYS A 21 18.69 -10.69 -1.30
CA CYS A 21 17.51 -10.88 -0.49
C CYS A 21 16.31 -10.08 -0.95
N ALA A 22 15.20 -10.80 -1.13
CA ALA A 22 13.86 -10.27 -0.98
C ALA A 22 13.83 -9.36 0.26
N SER A 23 13.56 -8.07 0.06
CA SER A 23 13.15 -7.20 1.14
C SER A 23 11.89 -7.82 1.73
N THR A 24 12.06 -8.43 2.90
CA THR A 24 10.98 -8.97 3.72
C THR A 24 9.95 -7.87 3.88
N GLY A 25 8.77 -8.09 3.28
CA GLY A 25 7.60 -7.26 3.48
C GLY A 25 7.28 -7.16 4.96
N SER A 26 7.68 -6.06 5.57
CA SER A 26 7.20 -5.61 6.88
C SER A 26 5.88 -4.87 6.69
N GLY A 27 4.91 -5.51 6.03
CA GLY A 27 3.62 -4.91 5.68
C GLY A 27 2.45 -5.34 6.56
N GLU A 28 2.66 -6.29 7.48
CA GLU A 28 1.54 -7.04 8.08
C GLU A 28 1.52 -7.04 9.61
N ARG A 29 2.19 -6.06 10.24
CA ARG A 29 2.20 -5.94 11.72
C ARG A 29 1.96 -4.53 12.27
N ASP A 30 1.62 -3.55 11.42
CA ASP A 30 1.31 -2.18 11.87
C ASP A 30 -0.20 -1.89 11.92
N THR A 31 -1.04 -2.91 11.65
CA THR A 31 -2.50 -2.87 11.80
C THR A 31 -2.97 -3.67 13.02
N ALA A 32 -2.04 -4.07 13.90
CA ALA A 32 -2.39 -4.74 15.14
C ALA A 32 -3.35 -3.85 15.94
N TYR A 33 -4.53 -4.38 16.23
CA TYR A 33 -5.56 -3.71 17.02
C TYR A 33 -4.99 -3.36 18.40
N VAL A 34 -4.58 -2.10 18.55
CA VAL A 34 -4.41 -1.44 19.82
C VAL A 34 -5.66 -0.59 19.96
N ALA A 35 -6.36 -0.66 21.09
CA ALA A 35 -7.39 0.31 21.42
C ALA A 35 -6.73 1.69 21.53
N ARG A 36 -6.52 2.34 20.38
CA ARG A 36 -6.12 3.72 20.25
C ARG A 36 -7.41 4.50 20.22
N ASP A 37 -7.42 5.60 20.96
CA ASP A 37 -8.48 6.56 20.78
C ASP A 37 -8.50 7.00 19.30
N VAL A 38 -9.70 7.31 18.81
CA VAL A 38 -9.91 7.66 17.40
C VAL A 38 -9.05 8.84 16.94
N GLU A 39 -8.70 9.75 17.86
CA GLU A 39 -7.87 10.92 17.58
C GLU A 39 -6.41 10.51 17.37
N SER A 40 -5.88 9.54 18.12
CA SER A 40 -4.58 8.93 17.87
C SER A 40 -4.51 8.24 16.51
N LEU A 41 -5.52 7.45 16.14
CA LEU A 41 -5.53 6.76 14.84
C LEU A 41 -5.59 7.77 13.68
N TYR A 42 -6.45 8.78 13.79
CA TYR A 42 -6.54 9.88 12.82
C TYR A 42 -5.23 10.68 12.74
N THR A 43 -4.59 10.94 13.89
CA THR A 43 -3.31 11.65 13.95
C THR A 43 -2.20 10.87 13.25
N VAL A 44 -2.14 9.55 13.44
CA VAL A 44 -1.17 8.69 12.72
C VAL A 44 -1.42 8.74 11.22
N ALA A 45 -2.67 8.65 10.76
CA ALA A 45 -3.01 8.79 9.35
C ALA A 45 -2.53 10.14 8.77
N LYS A 46 -2.81 11.23 9.47
CA LYS A 46 -2.34 12.58 9.10
C LYS A 46 -0.81 12.66 9.06
N GLN A 47 -0.10 12.12 10.04
CA GLN A 47 1.37 12.12 10.04
C GLN A 47 1.96 11.37 8.84
N ARG A 48 1.33 10.27 8.39
CA ARG A 48 1.77 9.58 7.16
C ARG A 48 1.57 10.47 5.94
N LEU A 49 0.43 11.18 5.87
CA LEU A 49 0.16 12.12 4.78
C LEU A 49 1.20 13.26 4.76
N ASP A 50 1.47 13.87 5.92
CA ASP A 50 2.45 14.96 6.07
C ASP A 50 3.89 14.52 5.70
N ARG A 51 4.20 13.22 5.83
CA ARG A 51 5.47 12.61 5.41
C ARG A 51 5.49 12.18 3.94
N ASN A 52 4.54 12.65 3.13
CA ASN A 52 4.40 12.29 1.73
C ASN A 52 4.21 10.78 1.50
N GLN A 53 3.48 10.10 2.40
CA GLN A 53 3.07 8.69 2.27
C GLN A 53 1.55 8.59 2.04
N PRO A 54 1.01 9.14 0.93
CA PRO A 54 -0.42 9.32 0.73
C PRO A 54 -1.19 7.98 0.66
N THR A 55 -0.63 6.95 0.02
CA THR A 55 -1.27 5.64 -0.09
C THR A 55 -1.45 4.97 1.29
N LEU A 56 -0.45 5.09 2.16
CA LEU A 56 -0.53 4.56 3.52
C LEU A 56 -1.49 5.39 4.39
N ALA A 57 -1.45 6.71 4.25
CA ALA A 57 -2.38 7.59 4.94
C ALA A 57 -3.84 7.28 4.58
N ALA A 58 -4.12 7.02 3.29
CA ALA A 58 -5.46 6.66 2.82
C ALA A 58 -5.99 5.41 3.53
N ALA A 59 -5.20 4.33 3.59
CA ALA A 59 -5.57 3.10 4.28
C ALA A 59 -5.81 3.32 5.79
N LEU A 60 -5.02 4.18 6.44
CA LEU A 60 -5.21 4.52 7.86
C LEU A 60 -6.46 5.38 8.09
N PHE A 61 -6.82 6.26 7.16
CA PHE A 61 -8.08 7.00 7.23
C PHE A 61 -9.29 6.08 7.02
N ASP A 62 -9.21 5.11 6.09
CA ASP A 62 -10.23 4.07 5.96
C ASP A 62 -10.38 3.28 7.28
N GLU A 63 -9.28 3.03 7.99
CA GLU A 63 -9.29 2.34 9.27
C GLU A 63 -9.98 3.13 10.39
N VAL A 64 -9.87 4.47 10.38
CA VAL A 64 -10.62 5.34 11.31
C VAL A 64 -12.12 5.15 11.14
N GLU A 65 -12.61 5.15 9.89
CA GLU A 65 -14.03 4.90 9.59
C GLU A 65 -14.43 3.47 9.98
N ARG A 66 -13.61 2.49 9.61
CA ARG A 66 -13.88 1.06 9.85
C ARG A 66 -14.00 0.74 11.33
N GLN A 67 -13.12 1.30 12.17
CA GLN A 67 -13.10 1.04 13.61
C GLN A 67 -14.06 1.95 14.40
N HIS A 68 -14.28 3.18 13.93
CA HIS A 68 -15.04 4.20 14.66
C HIS A 68 -16.09 4.90 13.78
N PRO A 69 -17.06 4.17 13.20
CA PRO A 69 -17.98 4.71 12.18
C PRO A 69 -18.86 5.87 12.67
N TYR A 70 -19.11 5.96 13.97
CA TYR A 70 -19.93 7.02 14.59
C TYR A 70 -19.11 8.12 15.27
N SER A 71 -17.79 8.08 15.14
CA SER A 71 -16.93 9.13 15.70
C SER A 71 -17.11 10.45 14.94
N PRO A 72 -16.98 11.61 15.63
CA PRO A 72 -16.87 12.92 14.96
C PRO A 72 -15.78 12.97 13.88
N TRP A 73 -14.75 12.11 14.00
CA TRP A 73 -13.65 12.01 13.04
C TRP A 73 -13.97 11.16 11.81
N ALA A 74 -14.99 10.30 11.84
CA ALA A 74 -15.28 9.33 10.78
C ALA A 74 -15.53 10.01 9.43
N ARG A 75 -16.44 11.00 9.40
CA ARG A 75 -16.73 11.76 8.17
C ARG A 75 -15.49 12.48 7.64
N ARG A 76 -14.68 13.06 8.54
CA ARG A 76 -13.44 13.73 8.14
C ARG A 76 -12.43 12.73 7.59
N ALA A 77 -12.35 11.53 8.16
CA ALA A 77 -11.47 10.47 7.69
C ALA A 77 -11.87 9.96 6.31
N GLN A 78 -13.16 9.75 6.02
CA GLN A 78 -13.65 9.40 4.68
C GLN A 78 -13.21 10.40 3.61
N LEU A 79 -13.37 11.71 3.86
CA LEU A 79 -12.92 12.76 2.96
C LEU A 79 -11.40 12.72 2.78
N MET A 80 -10.66 12.56 3.87
CA MET A 80 -9.20 12.49 3.83
C MET A 80 -8.67 11.23 3.15
N SER A 81 -9.39 10.11 3.23
CA SER A 81 -9.08 8.88 2.51
C SER A 81 -9.16 9.12 1.00
N ALA A 82 -10.26 9.72 0.53
CA ALA A 82 -10.43 10.08 -0.88
C ALA A 82 -9.32 11.04 -1.38
N PHE A 83 -9.02 12.08 -0.61
CA PHE A 83 -7.93 13.00 -0.91
C PHE A 83 -6.57 12.29 -0.97
N SER A 84 -6.28 11.41 -0.01
CA SER A 84 -5.00 10.73 0.08
C SER A 84 -4.81 9.71 -1.04
N TYR A 85 -5.87 8.98 -1.43
CA TYR A 85 -5.82 8.13 -2.62
C TYR A 85 -5.56 8.95 -3.90
N TYR A 86 -6.19 10.11 -4.04
CA TYR A 86 -5.95 11.01 -5.17
C TYR A 86 -4.49 11.51 -5.19
N ALA A 87 -3.97 11.96 -4.05
CA ALA A 87 -2.58 12.40 -3.90
C ALA A 87 -1.58 11.26 -4.18
N GLY A 88 -1.96 10.02 -3.90
CA GLY A 88 -1.21 8.81 -4.24
C GLY A 88 -1.43 8.27 -5.66
N ALA A 89 -2.14 9.02 -6.52
CA ALA A 89 -2.50 8.66 -7.89
C ALA A 89 -3.35 7.37 -8.04
N ASP A 90 -3.99 6.89 -6.98
CA ASP A 90 -4.97 5.79 -7.02
C ASP A 90 -6.38 6.37 -7.23
N TYR A 91 -6.63 6.84 -8.45
CA TYR A 91 -7.87 7.55 -8.78
C TYR A 91 -9.11 6.66 -8.64
N ASN A 92 -8.98 5.35 -8.88
CA ASN A 92 -10.09 4.41 -8.73
C ASN A 92 -10.56 4.35 -7.27
N LYS A 93 -9.62 4.20 -6.32
CA LYS A 93 -9.97 4.21 -4.89
C LYS A 93 -10.39 5.60 -4.41
N ALA A 94 -9.81 6.66 -4.95
CA ALA A 94 -10.22 8.03 -4.64
C ALA A 94 -11.70 8.26 -4.99
N ILE A 95 -12.14 7.85 -6.19
CA ILE A 95 -13.53 7.94 -6.64
C ILE A 95 -14.44 7.10 -5.73
N GLN A 96 -14.08 5.85 -5.45
CA GLN A 96 -14.88 4.98 -4.59
C GLN A 96 -15.02 5.54 -3.17
N SER A 97 -13.93 6.05 -2.59
CA SER A 97 -13.95 6.67 -1.26
C SER A 97 -14.77 7.96 -1.25
N ALA A 98 -14.68 8.78 -2.30
CA ALA A 98 -15.48 9.99 -2.44
C ALA A 98 -16.98 9.67 -2.55
N GLN A 99 -17.34 8.60 -3.26
CA GLN A 99 -18.73 8.14 -3.36
C GLN A 99 -19.30 7.68 -2.03
N ARG A 100 -18.49 7.02 -1.17
CA ARG A 100 -18.92 6.64 0.19
C ARG A 100 -19.17 7.83 1.12
N PHE A 101 -18.53 8.97 0.84
CA PHE A 101 -18.68 10.18 1.66
C PHE A 101 -19.99 10.95 1.39
N LEU A 102 -20.55 10.81 0.18
CA LEU A 102 -21.78 11.47 -0.26
C LEU A 102 -23.02 10.73 0.26
#